data_AF-A0A7S2DP25-F1
#
_entry.id   AF-A0A7S2DP25-F1
#
_cell.length_a   1.000
_cell.length_b   1.000
_cell.length_c   1.000
_cell.angle_alpha   90.00
_cell.angle_beta   90.00
_cell.angle_gamma   90.00
#
_symmetry.space_group_name_H-M   'P 1'
#
loop_
_entity.id
_entity.type
_entity.pdbx_description
1 polymer ?
#
loop_
_entity_poly.entity_id
_entity_poly.type
_entity_poly.pdbx_seq_one_letter_code
_entity_poly.pdbx_strand_id
1 'polypeptide(L)'
;VCAGDVESAVCVVRPPGHHAENHCAMGFCMFGNVSVAVAEARRQGWSQRTLIVDWDVHHGNGTQHLFEDDPSVLFFSTHRYDNGRFYPGGMGGHFTSHGTK
;
A
#
# COMPACT_ATOMS: atom_id res chain seq x y z
N VAL A 1 17.25 -4.37 -6.60
CA VAL A 1 17.22 -3.10 -5.83
C VAL A 1 17.65 -3.34 -4.40
N CYS A 2 16.82 -3.91 -3.53
CA CYS A 2 17.16 -4.09 -2.10
C CYS A 2 18.41 -4.95 -1.83
N ALA A 3 18.74 -5.90 -2.71
CA ALA A 3 19.97 -6.70 -2.62
C ALA A 3 21.24 -5.93 -3.08
N GLY A 4 21.10 -4.75 -3.68
CA GLY A 4 22.21 -3.91 -4.18
C GLY A 4 22.59 -4.10 -5.65
N ASP A 5 21.98 -5.05 -6.37
CA ASP A 5 22.38 -5.35 -7.77
C ASP A 5 22.07 -4.24 -8.78
N VAL A 6 21.07 -3.41 -8.48
CA VAL A 6 20.64 -2.27 -9.32
C VAL A 6 20.15 -1.13 -8.44
N GLU A 7 20.35 0.11 -8.88
CA GLU A 7 19.98 1.33 -8.12
C GLU A 7 18.46 1.54 -8.02
N SER A 8 17.71 1.24 -9.09
CA SER A 8 16.26 1.42 -9.14
C SER A 8 15.60 0.43 -10.11
N ALA A 9 14.28 0.26 -10.00
CA ALA A 9 13.51 -0.60 -10.89
C ALA A 9 12.06 -0.09 -11.05
N VAL A 10 11.45 -0.40 -12.19
CA VAL A 10 10.02 -0.22 -12.46
C VAL A 10 9.44 -1.57 -12.84
N CYS A 11 8.34 -1.95 -12.19
CA CYS A 11 7.63 -3.19 -12.47
C CYS A 11 6.38 -2.90 -13.32
N VAL A 12 6.37 -3.31 -14.59
CA VAL A 12 5.21 -3.17 -15.48
C VAL A 12 4.31 -4.40 -15.31
N VAL A 13 3.31 -4.29 -14.43
CA VAL A 13 2.51 -5.45 -13.95
C VAL A 13 1.00 -5.24 -14.09
N ARG A 14 0.28 -6.36 -14.18
CA ARG A 14 -1.18 -6.45 -14.05
C ARG A 14 -1.57 -7.79 -13.41
N PRO A 15 -2.67 -7.89 -12.65
CA PRO A 15 -3.55 -6.79 -12.18
C PRO A 15 -2.88 -5.86 -11.16
N PRO A 16 -3.50 -4.72 -10.78
CA PRO A 16 -3.06 -3.88 -9.67
C PRO A 16 -3.19 -4.62 -8.31
N GLY A 17 -2.76 -3.98 -7.22
CA GLY A 17 -2.74 -4.63 -5.89
C GLY A 17 -3.20 -3.81 -4.69
N HIS A 18 -3.21 -2.48 -4.75
CA HIS A 18 -3.36 -1.64 -3.54
C HIS A 18 -4.73 -1.68 -2.84
N HIS A 19 -5.77 -2.22 -3.49
CA HIS A 19 -7.08 -2.45 -2.88
C HIS A 19 -7.27 -3.87 -2.33
N ALA A 20 -6.34 -4.79 -2.59
CA ALA A 20 -6.48 -6.18 -2.14
C ALA A 20 -6.37 -6.25 -0.61
N GLU A 21 -7.44 -6.68 0.03
CA GLU A 21 -7.51 -6.89 1.48
C GLU A 21 -7.07 -8.31 1.84
N ASN A 22 -6.82 -8.58 3.13
CA ASN A 22 -6.38 -9.89 3.64
C ASN A 22 -7.27 -11.06 3.18
N HIS A 23 -8.58 -10.84 3.06
CA HIS A 23 -9.56 -11.86 2.69
C HIS A 23 -10.53 -11.43 1.58
N CYS A 24 -10.20 -10.38 0.81
CA CYS A 24 -11.09 -9.87 -0.23
C CYS A 24 -10.31 -9.29 -1.42
N ALA A 25 -10.63 -9.77 -2.62
CA ALA A 25 -10.22 -9.15 -3.87
C ALA A 25 -11.24 -8.07 -4.27
N MET A 26 -10.77 -6.85 -4.57
CA MET A 26 -11.63 -5.71 -4.95
C MET A 26 -10.86 -4.70 -5.79
N GLY A 27 -11.54 -3.82 -6.52
CA GLY A 27 -10.89 -2.78 -7.34
C GLY A 27 -9.88 -3.34 -8.34
N PHE A 28 -10.20 -4.48 -8.96
CA PHE A 28 -9.32 -5.25 -9.84
C PHE A 28 -8.08 -5.85 -9.15
N CYS A 29 -7.88 -5.63 -7.85
CA CYS A 29 -6.74 -6.11 -7.09
C CYS A 29 -7.02 -7.49 -6.49
N MET A 30 -6.20 -8.49 -6.87
CA MET A 30 -6.30 -9.86 -6.33
C MET A 30 -5.31 -10.11 -5.19
N PHE A 31 -4.09 -9.57 -5.31
CA PHE A 31 -3.03 -9.67 -4.30
C PHE A 31 -2.38 -8.30 -4.11
N GLY A 32 -1.99 -7.99 -2.87
CA GLY A 32 -1.25 -6.76 -2.56
C GLY A 32 0.19 -6.81 -3.06
N ASN A 33 0.43 -6.52 -4.34
CA ASN A 33 1.77 -6.60 -4.96
C ASN A 33 2.85 -5.87 -4.14
N VAL A 34 2.58 -4.62 -3.75
CA VAL A 34 3.51 -3.79 -2.95
C VAL A 34 3.66 -4.36 -1.54
N SER A 35 2.55 -4.73 -0.91
CA SER A 35 2.53 -5.35 0.41
C SER A 35 3.40 -6.61 0.51
N VAL A 36 3.28 -7.50 -0.49
CA VAL A 36 4.09 -8.72 -0.60
C VAL A 36 5.57 -8.37 -0.79
N ALA A 37 5.89 -7.36 -1.60
CA ALA A 37 7.27 -6.92 -1.78
C ALA A 37 7.91 -6.41 -0.48
N VAL A 38 7.16 -5.66 0.34
CA VAL A 38 7.64 -5.21 1.67
C VAL A 38 7.86 -6.39 2.60
N ALA A 39 6.91 -7.33 2.65
CA ALA A 39 7.05 -8.54 3.46
C ALA A 39 8.27 -9.37 3.06
N GLU A 40 8.51 -9.55 1.76
CA GLU A 40 9.68 -10.29 1.26
C GLU A 40 10.99 -9.56 1.54
N ALA A 41 11.06 -8.24 1.32
CA ALA A 41 12.25 -7.45 1.63
C ALA A 41 12.62 -7.52 3.13
N ARG A 42 11.63 -7.58 4.01
CA ARG A 42 11.82 -7.80 5.45
C ARG A 42 12.27 -9.21 5.78
N ARG A 43 11.64 -10.22 5.18
CA ARG A 43 11.99 -11.63 5.38
C ARG A 43 13.46 -11.90 5.02
N GLN A 44 13.97 -11.21 3.99
CA GLN A 44 15.37 -11.27 3.56
C GLN A 44 16.31 -10.38 4.41
N GLY A 45 15.77 -9.58 5.32
CA GLY A 45 16.54 -8.64 6.15
C GLY A 45 17.01 -7.37 5.43
N TRP A 46 16.60 -7.14 4.17
CA TRP A 46 17.06 -6.02 3.36
C TRP A 46 16.43 -4.68 3.73
N SER A 47 15.22 -4.68 4.30
CA SER A 47 14.52 -3.45 4.72
C SER A 47 13.97 -3.58 6.14
N GLN A 48 14.43 -2.68 7.02
CA GLN A 48 13.95 -2.55 8.40
C GLN A 48 12.95 -1.41 8.58
N ARG A 49 12.92 -0.44 7.64
CA ARG A 49 11.97 0.67 7.58
C ARG A 49 11.62 0.94 6.13
N THR A 50 10.34 1.03 5.82
CA THR A 50 9.86 1.19 4.44
C THR A 50 8.94 2.41 4.34
N LEU A 51 9.12 3.20 3.30
CA LEU A 51 8.15 4.21 2.87
C LEU A 51 7.40 3.66 1.66
N ILE A 52 6.07 3.65 1.73
CA ILE A 52 5.20 3.37 0.60
C ILE A 52 4.51 4.67 0.22
N VAL A 53 4.73 5.12 -1.01
CA VAL A 53 4.03 6.27 -1.60
C VAL A 53 3.03 5.72 -2.62
N ASP A 54 1.74 5.91 -2.35
CA ASP A 54 0.65 5.55 -3.24
C ASP A 54 0.04 6.82 -3.85
N TRP A 55 0.40 7.09 -5.10
CA TRP A 55 -0.11 8.24 -5.86
C TRP A 55 -1.30 7.89 -6.75
N ASP A 56 -1.83 6.67 -6.68
CA ASP A 56 -3.03 6.32 -7.45
C ASP A 56 -4.18 7.24 -7.04
N VAL A 57 -5.07 7.57 -7.98
CA VAL A 57 -6.19 8.47 -7.69
C VAL A 57 -7.17 7.88 -6.67
N HIS A 58 -7.14 6.56 -6.45
CA HIS A 58 -7.96 5.88 -5.45
C HIS A 58 -7.14 5.56 -4.19
N HIS A 59 -7.81 5.59 -3.04
CA HIS A 59 -7.21 5.20 -1.76
C HIS A 59 -6.79 3.72 -1.77
N GLY A 60 -5.51 3.43 -1.49
CA GLY A 60 -4.99 2.08 -1.33
C GLY A 60 -5.37 1.41 0.00
N ASN A 61 -6.67 1.18 0.21
CA ASN A 61 -7.25 0.65 1.46
C ASN A 61 -6.58 -0.64 1.95
N GLY A 62 -6.31 -1.60 1.05
CA GLY A 62 -5.67 -2.86 1.41
C GLY A 62 -4.24 -2.68 1.91
N THR A 63 -3.50 -1.73 1.31
CA THR A 63 -2.16 -1.36 1.79
C THR A 63 -2.22 -0.68 3.16
N GLN A 64 -3.17 0.25 3.36
CA GLN A 64 -3.35 0.93 4.64
C GLN A 64 -3.64 -0.06 5.76
N HIS A 65 -4.70 -0.87 5.63
CA HIS A 65 -5.13 -1.78 6.69
C HIS A 65 -4.05 -2.81 7.05
N LEU A 66 -3.24 -3.24 6.08
CA LEU A 66 -2.17 -4.20 6.35
C LEU A 66 -1.06 -3.62 7.25
N PHE A 67 -0.76 -2.33 7.10
CA PHE A 67 0.36 -1.68 7.78
C PHE A 67 -0.07 -0.66 8.85
N GLU A 68 -1.36 -0.53 9.13
CA GLU A 68 -1.93 0.49 10.02
C GLU A 68 -1.32 0.49 11.43
N ASP A 69 -0.99 -0.69 11.95
CA ASP A 69 -0.38 -0.89 13.28
C ASP A 69 1.14 -1.11 13.24
N ASP A 70 1.76 -1.03 12.05
CA ASP A 70 3.19 -1.32 11.85
C ASP A 70 4.02 -0.03 11.75
N PRO A 71 4.70 0.40 12.84
CA PRO A 71 5.46 1.65 12.85
C PRO A 71 6.72 1.62 11.97
N SER A 72 7.08 0.47 11.40
CA SER A 72 8.21 0.35 10.49
C SER A 72 7.81 0.48 9.01
N VAL A 73 6.52 0.65 8.69
CA VAL A 73 6.04 1.13 7.39
C VAL A 73 5.37 2.48 7.55
N LEU A 74 5.86 3.48 6.83
CA LEU A 74 5.09 4.70 6.59
C LEU A 74 4.32 4.52 5.27
N PHE A 75 2.99 4.45 5.36
CA PHE A 75 2.11 4.49 4.20
C PHE A 75 1.60 5.93 3.99
N PHE A 76 1.85 6.48 2.82
CA PHE A 76 1.36 7.80 2.41
C PHE A 76 0.58 7.66 1.11
N SER A 77 -0.67 8.12 1.10
CA SER A 77 -1.51 8.12 -0.09
C SER A 77 -2.09 9.51 -0.36
N THR A 78 -2.01 9.94 -1.62
CA THR A 78 -2.85 11.02 -2.14
C THR A 78 -3.93 10.41 -3.00
N HIS A 79 -5.18 10.77 -2.80
CA HIS A 79 -6.28 10.21 -3.58
C HIS A 79 -7.46 11.19 -3.63
N ARG A 80 -8.34 11.00 -4.62
CA ARG A 80 -9.61 11.70 -4.70
C ARG A 80 -10.54 11.10 -3.64
N TYR A 81 -11.05 11.94 -2.75
CA TYR A 81 -11.86 11.49 -1.62
C TYR A 81 -13.36 11.83 -1.77
N ASP A 82 -13.68 13.04 -2.24
CA ASP A 82 -15.06 13.55 -2.39
C ASP A 82 -15.97 13.27 -1.18
N ASN A 83 -15.47 13.54 0.03
CA ASN A 83 -16.15 13.24 1.30
C ASN A 83 -16.58 11.76 1.43
N GLY A 84 -15.69 10.85 1.04
CA GLY A 84 -15.90 9.39 1.11
C GLY A 84 -16.84 8.85 0.03
N ARG A 85 -17.17 9.64 -1.00
CA ARG A 85 -18.06 9.25 -2.10
C ARG A 85 -17.34 8.75 -3.34
N PHE A 86 -16.03 9.00 -3.45
CA PHE A 86 -15.21 8.45 -4.54
C PHE A 86 -14.65 7.09 -4.14
N TYR A 87 -14.59 6.14 -5.08
CA TYR A 87 -14.14 4.77 -4.82
C TYR A 87 -12.73 4.74 -4.18
N PRO A 88 -12.44 3.85 -3.18
CA PRO A 88 -13.31 2.82 -2.59
C PRO A 88 -14.37 3.36 -1.63
N GLY A 89 -14.33 4.65 -1.31
CA GLY A 89 -15.30 5.34 -0.47
C GLY A 89 -15.16 5.04 1.01
N GLY A 90 -16.09 5.59 1.79
CA GLY A 90 -16.08 5.47 3.25
C GLY A 90 -15.04 6.37 3.93
N MET A 91 -14.83 6.16 5.22
CA MET A 91 -13.98 7.03 6.05
C MET A 91 -12.50 6.67 6.00
N GLY A 92 -12.12 5.49 5.49
CA GLY A 92 -10.74 4.99 5.55
C GLY A 92 -9.71 5.88 4.84
N GLY A 93 -10.13 6.62 3.80
CA GLY A 93 -9.30 7.62 3.09
C GLY A 93 -9.36 9.03 3.69
N HIS A 94 -10.05 9.24 4.81
CA HIS A 94 -10.08 10.56 5.43
C HIS A 94 -8.71 10.91 6.04
N PHE A 95 -8.34 12.19 6.09
CA PHE A 95 -7.05 12.62 6.65
C PHE A 95 -6.87 12.32 8.15
N THR A 96 -7.95 11.98 8.86
CA THR A 96 -7.90 11.53 10.27
C THR A 96 -7.78 10.01 10.41
N SER A 97 -7.85 9.26 9.30
CA SER A 97 -7.68 7.80 9.29
C SER A 97 -6.21 7.48 9.03
N HIS A 98 -5.45 7.50 10.11
CA HIS A 98 -4.02 7.21 10.13
C HIS A 98 -3.71 6.25 11.29
N GLY A 99 -2.58 5.53 11.18
CA GLY A 99 -2.10 4.66 12.25
C GLY A 99 -1.92 5.39 13.58
N THR A 100 -1.94 4.61 14.67
CA THR A 100 -2.06 5.12 16.05
C THR A 100 -0.72 5.43 16.74
N LYS A 101 0.39 5.54 16.00
CA LYS A 101 1.72 5.84 16.56
C LYS A 101 2.45 6.93 15.80
#